data_AF-A0A523NCU2-F1
#
_entry.id   AF-A0A523NCU2-F1
#
_cell.length_a   1.000
_cell.length_b   1.000
_cell.length_c   1.000
_cell.angle_alpha   90.00
_cell.angle_beta   90.00
_cell.angle_gamma   90.00
#
_symmetry.space_group_name_H-M   'P 1'
#
loop_
_entity.id
_entity.type
_entity.pdbx_description
1 polymer ?
#
loop_
_entity_poly.entity_id
_entity_poly.type
_entity_poly.pdbx_seq_one_letter_code
_entity_poly.pdbx_strand_id
1 'polypeptide(L)'
;MDYNKYLPSIVTGFGAAVLSTIPGIKNLNCCLIIPAAAFLSIYLYYKSTGSNSPIKLNNALSYGLITGLIAALFSSLFDILITFITHSNDLVVGLEQTEEMMQELKLGALMDASMEIMRTMVKEIEATGFSALYTVMITISNFFIFSIFGMLGGLLGMAVLNKRNRPQV
;
A
#
# COMPACT_ATOMS: atom_id res chain seq x y z
N MET A 1 -26.41 -7.92 -4.30
CA MET A 1 -24.95 -7.92 -4.08
C MET A 1 -24.68 -8.54 -2.73
N ASP A 2 -24.16 -9.76 -2.68
CA ASP A 2 -23.88 -10.47 -1.42
C ASP A 2 -22.78 -9.77 -0.62
N TYR A 3 -23.16 -8.97 0.36
CA TYR A 3 -22.27 -8.26 1.30
C TYR A 3 -21.24 -9.20 1.95
N ASN A 4 -21.64 -10.43 2.26
CA ASN A 4 -20.77 -11.47 2.83
C ASN A 4 -19.60 -11.86 1.91
N LYS A 5 -19.68 -11.57 0.61
CA LYS A 5 -18.69 -11.95 -0.39
C LYS A 5 -17.45 -11.04 -0.38
N TYR A 6 -17.61 -9.77 -0.02
CA TYR A 6 -16.53 -8.76 -0.06
C TYR A 6 -16.03 -8.34 1.32
N LEU A 7 -16.75 -8.71 2.38
CA LEU A 7 -16.31 -8.58 3.78
C LEU A 7 -14.85 -9.00 4.02
N PRO A 8 -14.38 -10.16 3.52
CA PRO A 8 -13.00 -10.59 3.74
C PRO A 8 -11.99 -9.60 3.17
N SER A 9 -12.27 -9.10 1.96
CA SER A 9 -11.41 -8.16 1.24
C SER A 9 -11.32 -6.80 1.92
N ILE A 10 -12.44 -6.32 2.49
CA ILE A 10 -12.48 -5.08 3.27
C ILE A 10 -11.69 -5.23 4.58
N VAL A 11 -11.92 -6.31 5.33
CA VAL A 11 -11.28 -6.54 6.64
C VAL A 11 -9.76 -6.73 6.47
N THR A 12 -9.33 -7.52 5.48
CA THR A 12 -7.90 -7.70 5.21
C THR A 12 -7.25 -6.44 4.63
N GLY A 13 -7.98 -5.67 3.82
CA GLY A 13 -7.50 -4.39 3.30
C GLY A 13 -7.29 -3.36 4.41
N PHE A 14 -8.20 -3.29 5.38
CA PHE A 14 -8.05 -2.45 6.56
C PHE A 14 -6.89 -2.92 7.45
N GLY A 15 -6.79 -4.22 7.74
CA GLY A 15 -5.67 -4.77 8.51
C GLY A 15 -4.31 -4.50 7.85
N ALA A 16 -4.23 -4.63 6.53
CA ALA A 16 -3.05 -4.28 5.76
C ALA A 16 -2.71 -2.80 5.88
N ALA A 17 -3.70 -1.91 5.83
CA ALA A 17 -3.49 -0.48 5.96
C ALA A 17 -2.98 -0.07 7.35
N VAL A 18 -3.54 -0.66 8.42
CA VAL A 18 -3.06 -0.40 9.79
C VAL A 18 -1.63 -0.90 9.98
N LEU A 19 -1.30 -2.12 9.52
CA LEU A 19 0.08 -2.60 9.53
C LEU A 19 1.01 -1.73 8.68
N SER A 20 0.47 -1.20 7.58
CA SER A 20 1.21 -0.36 6.67
C SER A 20 1.57 1.00 7.23
N THR A 21 0.89 1.40 8.29
CA THR A 21 1.05 2.70 8.93
C THR A 21 2.23 2.71 9.92
N ILE A 22 2.71 1.55 10.37
CA ILE A 22 3.75 1.46 11.39
C ILE A 22 5.13 1.81 10.79
N PRO A 23 5.77 2.91 11.21
CA PRO A 23 7.11 3.27 10.77
C PRO A 23 8.11 2.19 11.25
N GLY A 24 8.81 1.56 10.30
CA GLY A 24 9.69 0.40 10.54
C GLY A 24 9.41 -0.80 9.64
N ILE A 25 8.15 -0.99 9.21
CA ILE A 25 7.75 -2.07 8.28
C ILE A 25 7.31 -1.51 6.92
N LYS A 26 7.28 -0.17 6.79
CA LYS A 26 6.80 0.55 5.60
C LYS A 26 7.46 0.14 4.28
N ASN A 27 8.77 -0.10 4.32
CA ASN A 27 9.53 -0.55 3.14
C ASN A 27 9.13 -1.96 2.66
N LEU A 28 8.52 -2.77 3.52
CA LEU A 28 8.02 -4.11 3.19
C LEU A 28 6.53 -4.11 2.79
N ASN A 29 5.82 -2.98 2.92
CA ASN A 29 4.39 -2.92 2.64
C ASN A 29 4.02 -3.24 1.21
N CYS A 30 4.65 -2.49 0.30
CA CYS A 30 4.41 -2.53 -1.13
C CYS A 30 4.51 -3.97 -1.67
N CYS A 31 5.53 -4.71 -1.23
CA CYS A 31 5.88 -5.99 -1.84
C CYS A 31 5.46 -7.23 -1.02
N LEU A 32 5.23 -7.12 0.29
CA LEU A 32 5.00 -8.28 1.15
C LEU A 32 3.64 -8.23 1.85
N ILE A 33 3.31 -7.11 2.48
CA ILE A 33 2.07 -6.99 3.27
C ILE A 33 0.85 -6.92 2.36
N ILE A 34 0.91 -6.13 1.27
CA ILE A 34 -0.22 -6.00 0.33
C ILE A 34 -0.52 -7.34 -0.37
N PRO A 35 0.47 -8.06 -0.95
CA PRO A 35 0.20 -9.36 -1.54
C PRO A 35 -0.25 -10.41 -0.52
N ALA A 36 0.30 -10.41 0.69
CA ALA A 36 -0.11 -11.32 1.76
C ALA A 36 -1.56 -11.05 2.22
N ALA A 37 -1.97 -9.79 2.30
CA ALA A 37 -3.35 -9.43 2.62
C ALA A 37 -4.34 -9.86 1.53
N ALA A 38 -3.98 -9.67 0.26
CA ALA A 38 -4.77 -10.15 -0.88
C ALA A 38 -4.84 -11.69 -0.93
N PHE A 39 -3.76 -12.39 -0.55
CA PHE A 39 -3.79 -13.83 -0.38
C PHE A 39 -4.76 -14.25 0.73
N LEU A 40 -4.68 -13.58 1.89
CA LEU A 40 -5.51 -13.88 3.06
C LEU A 40 -6.99 -13.63 2.79
N SER A 41 -7.33 -12.61 1.99
CA SER A 41 -8.70 -12.28 1.62
C SER A 41 -9.36 -13.40 0.81
N ILE A 42 -8.63 -13.95 -0.16
CA ILE A 42 -9.07 -15.08 -0.98
C ILE A 42 -9.14 -16.37 -0.14
N TYR A 43 -8.16 -16.58 0.75
CA TYR A 43 -8.16 -17.73 1.65
C TYR A 43 -9.39 -17.75 2.57
N LEU A 44 -9.73 -16.61 3.17
CA LEU A 44 -10.87 -16.48 4.08
C LEU A 44 -12.20 -16.57 3.33
N TYR A 45 -12.27 -16.01 2.11
CA TYR A 45 -13.41 -16.20 1.22
C TYR A 45 -13.64 -17.68 0.87
N TYR A 46 -12.56 -18.41 0.56
CA TYR A 46 -12.61 -19.84 0.26
C TYR A 46 -13.08 -20.66 1.47
N LYS A 47 -12.54 -20.37 2.66
CA LYS A 47 -12.94 -21.01 3.92
C LYS A 47 -14.41 -20.74 4.28
N SER A 48 -14.90 -19.53 4.04
CA SER A 48 -16.28 -19.14 4.35
C SER A 48 -17.32 -19.69 3.37
N THR A 49 -16.94 -19.92 2.11
CA THR A 49 -17.87 -20.40 1.08
C THR A 49 -17.98 -21.93 1.08
N GLY A 50 -17.03 -22.66 1.68
CA GLY A 50 -17.02 -24.13 1.73
C GLY A 50 -16.99 -24.81 0.35
N SER A 51 -16.80 -24.03 -0.72
CA SER A 51 -16.89 -24.47 -2.10
C SER A 51 -15.54 -25.01 -2.55
N ASN A 52 -15.50 -26.29 -2.93
CA ASN A 52 -14.28 -26.92 -3.44
C ASN A 52 -13.96 -26.55 -4.91
N SER A 53 -14.61 -25.51 -5.44
CA SER A 53 -14.52 -25.13 -6.86
C SER A 53 -13.25 -24.33 -7.15
N PRO A 54 -12.60 -24.54 -8.31
CA PRO A 54 -11.42 -23.78 -8.69
C PRO A 54 -11.76 -22.30 -8.87
N ILE A 55 -10.93 -21.43 -8.30
CA ILE A 55 -11.08 -19.98 -8.38
C ILE A 55 -10.71 -19.57 -9.81
N LYS A 56 -11.63 -18.86 -10.49
CA LYS A 56 -11.40 -18.28 -11.81
C LYS A 56 -10.44 -17.09 -11.73
N LEU A 57 -9.59 -16.94 -12.75
CA LEU A 57 -8.63 -15.85 -12.87
C LEU A 57 -9.28 -14.46 -12.72
N ASN A 58 -10.43 -14.24 -13.38
CA ASN A 58 -11.15 -12.96 -13.31
C ASN A 58 -11.60 -12.62 -11.88
N ASN A 59 -12.03 -13.64 -11.12
CA ASN A 59 -12.45 -13.45 -9.73
C ASN A 59 -11.24 -13.09 -8.86
N ALA A 60 -10.15 -13.85 -8.98
CA ALA A 60 -8.92 -13.60 -8.22
C ALA A 60 -8.34 -12.20 -8.46
N LEU A 61 -8.33 -11.74 -9.72
CA LEU A 61 -7.91 -10.38 -10.06
C LEU A 61 -8.79 -9.33 -9.40
N SER A 62 -10.12 -9.50 -9.48
CA SER A 62 -11.07 -8.55 -8.90
C SER A 62 -10.94 -8.44 -7.38
N TYR A 63 -10.78 -9.56 -6.67
CA TYR A 63 -10.57 -9.56 -5.22
C TYR A 63 -9.23 -8.92 -4.84
N GLY A 64 -8.17 -9.22 -5.59
CA GLY A 64 -6.85 -8.62 -5.38
C GLY A 64 -6.87 -7.10 -5.57
N LEU A 65 -7.50 -6.63 -6.66
CA LEU A 65 -7.64 -5.21 -6.97
C LEU A 65 -8.46 -4.48 -5.91
N ILE A 66 -9.63 -5.02 -5.53
CA ILE A 66 -10.48 -4.41 -4.49
C ILE A 66 -9.73 -4.34 -3.16
N THR A 67 -9.03 -5.41 -2.77
CA THR A 67 -8.23 -5.43 -1.53
C THR A 67 -7.11 -4.39 -1.57
N GLY A 68 -6.38 -4.29 -2.70
CA GLY A 68 -5.31 -3.32 -2.89
C GLY A 68 -5.82 -1.87 -2.88
N LEU A 69 -6.96 -1.60 -3.51
CA LEU A 69 -7.56 -0.27 -3.59
C LEU A 69 -8.07 0.19 -2.22
N ILE A 70 -8.69 -0.70 -1.46
CA ILE A 70 -9.08 -0.44 -0.06
C ILE A 70 -7.86 -0.17 0.80
N ALA A 71 -6.82 -1.01 0.69
CA ALA A 71 -5.59 -0.83 1.43
C ALA A 71 -4.91 0.51 1.08
N ALA A 72 -4.90 0.92 -0.19
CA ALA A 72 -4.34 2.19 -0.63
C ALA A 72 -5.07 3.38 -0.01
N LEU A 73 -6.40 3.35 -0.06
CA LEU A 73 -7.24 4.41 0.47
C LEU A 73 -7.04 4.58 1.97
N PHE A 74 -7.11 3.49 2.74
CA PHE A 74 -6.91 3.57 4.20
C PHE A 74 -5.46 3.91 4.57
N SER A 75 -4.46 3.39 3.86
CA SER A 75 -3.06 3.71 4.16
C SER A 75 -2.74 5.18 3.90
N SER A 76 -3.19 5.72 2.77
CA SER A 76 -3.05 7.15 2.49
C SER A 76 -3.79 7.99 3.53
N LEU A 77 -4.98 7.56 3.96
CA LEU A 77 -5.74 8.29 4.99
C LEU A 77 -5.04 8.29 6.35
N PHE A 78 -4.44 7.16 6.75
CA PHE A 78 -3.64 7.08 7.97
C PHE A 78 -2.34 7.87 7.87
N ASP A 79 -1.65 7.82 6.73
CA ASP A 79 -0.44 8.61 6.49
C ASP A 79 -0.74 10.10 6.62
N ILE A 80 -1.83 10.60 6.02
CA ILE A 80 -2.26 12.00 6.15
C ILE A 80 -2.57 12.34 7.61
N LEU A 81 -3.33 11.47 8.30
CA LEU A 81 -3.72 11.69 9.69
C LEU A 81 -2.51 11.75 10.63
N ILE A 82 -1.54 10.85 10.44
CA ILE A 82 -0.30 10.83 11.22
C ILE A 82 0.55 12.06 10.90
N THR A 83 0.69 12.43 9.63
CA THR A 83 1.42 13.64 9.21
C THR A 83 0.85 14.87 9.89
N PHE A 84 -0.48 14.98 9.90
CA PHE A 84 -1.21 16.09 10.51
C PHE A 84 -1.04 16.17 12.02
N ILE A 85 -0.98 15.03 12.73
CA ILE A 85 -0.81 15.02 14.20
C ILE A 85 0.64 15.22 14.60
N THR A 86 1.57 14.59 13.87
CA THR A 86 2.98 14.52 14.28
C THR A 86 3.75 15.75 13.84
N HIS A 87 3.25 16.52 12.86
CA HIS A 87 3.95 17.64 12.19
C HIS A 87 5.31 17.26 11.56
N SER A 88 5.76 16.02 11.74
CA SER A 88 6.94 15.40 11.14
C SER A 88 6.48 14.23 10.29
N ASN A 89 7.07 14.08 9.10
CA ASN A 89 6.80 12.95 8.22
C ASN A 89 8.09 12.23 7.83
N ASP A 90 7.96 11.04 7.25
CA ASP A 90 9.05 10.26 6.65
C ASP A 90 9.83 11.11 5.63
N LEU A 91 9.14 12.05 4.96
CA LEU A 91 9.75 13.03 4.06
C LEU A 91 10.65 14.05 4.79
N VAL A 92 10.28 14.51 5.99
CA VAL A 92 11.06 15.49 6.76
C VAL A 92 12.37 14.86 7.26
N VAL A 93 12.26 13.66 7.85
CA VAL A 93 13.41 12.89 8.32
C VAL A 93 14.28 12.41 7.14
N GLY A 94 13.66 11.98 6.05
CA GLY A 94 14.36 11.56 4.85
C GLY A 94 15.09 12.70 4.14
N LEU A 95 14.56 13.93 4.18
CA LEU A 95 15.21 15.09 3.57
C LEU A 95 16.48 15.49 4.29
N GLU A 96 16.50 15.53 5.63
CA GLU A 96 17.74 15.79 6.38
C GLU A 96 18.84 14.80 5.96
N GLN A 97 18.53 13.50 5.94
CA GLN A 97 19.50 12.47 5.53
C GLN A 97 19.92 12.60 4.06
N THR A 98 18.99 12.91 3.16
CA THR A 98 19.27 13.04 1.73
C THR A 98 20.11 14.28 1.46
N GLU A 99 19.87 15.38 2.20
CA GLU A 99 20.56 16.65 2.08
C GLU A 99 22.02 16.55 2.57
N GLU A 100 22.27 15.86 3.68
CA GLU A 100 23.61 15.52 4.15
C GLU A 100 24.40 14.73 3.10
N MET A 101 23.77 13.70 2.51
CA MET A 101 24.41 12.88 1.47
C MET A 101 24.64 13.64 0.16
N MET A 102 23.76 14.59 -0.20
CA MET A 102 23.87 15.38 -1.42
C MET A 102 24.95 16.47 -1.33
N GLN A 103 25.13 17.08 -0.15
CA GLN A 103 26.24 18.01 0.10
C GLN A 103 27.59 17.32 -0.11
N GLU A 104 27.68 16.03 0.21
CA GLU A 104 28.88 15.22 -0.04
C GLU A 104 29.11 14.92 -1.53
N LEU A 105 28.04 14.69 -2.30
CA LEU A 105 28.13 14.19 -3.67
C LEU A 105 28.15 15.29 -4.77
N LYS A 106 27.89 16.56 -4.44
CA LYS A 106 27.86 17.71 -5.39
C LYS A 106 27.13 17.40 -6.71
N LEU A 107 25.95 16.79 -6.60
CA LEU A 107 25.14 16.41 -7.75
C LEU A 107 24.51 17.68 -8.34
N GLY A 108 24.82 18.02 -9.59
CA GLY A 108 24.62 19.35 -10.19
C GLY A 108 23.17 19.88 -10.27
N ALA A 109 22.98 20.99 -11.00
CA ALA A 109 21.81 21.88 -10.94
C ALA A 109 20.40 21.25 -11.08
N LEU A 110 20.27 20.06 -11.67
CA LEU A 110 18.98 19.36 -11.77
C LEU A 110 18.54 18.77 -10.42
N MET A 111 19.51 18.40 -9.58
CA MET A 111 19.29 17.90 -8.22
C MET A 111 18.95 19.03 -7.25
N ASP A 112 19.55 20.21 -7.41
CA ASP A 112 19.23 21.39 -6.62
C ASP A 112 17.76 21.83 -6.81
N ALA A 113 17.27 21.79 -8.04
CA ALA A 113 15.88 22.14 -8.35
C ALA A 113 14.88 21.16 -7.72
N SER A 114 15.18 19.86 -7.68
CA SER A 114 14.31 18.87 -7.01
C SER A 114 14.35 19.01 -5.49
N MET A 115 15.52 19.35 -4.93
CA MET A 115 15.69 19.65 -3.50
C MET A 115 14.94 20.90 -3.06
N GLU A 116 14.87 21.94 -3.89
CA GLU A 116 14.10 23.15 -3.56
C GLU A 116 12.60 22.87 -3.46
N ILE A 117 12.06 22.06 -4.38
CA ILE A 117 10.66 21.61 -4.34
C ILE A 117 10.41 20.77 -3.08
N MET A 118 11.34 19.87 -2.75
CA MET A 118 11.30 19.03 -1.56
C MET A 118 11.35 19.84 -0.25
N ARG A 119 12.25 20.82 -0.14
CA ARG A 119 12.34 21.76 0.99
C ARG A 119 11.07 22.57 1.16
N THR A 120 10.47 23.00 0.07
CA THR A 120 9.20 23.75 0.10
C THR A 120 8.08 22.87 0.67
N MET A 121 7.99 21.61 0.24
CA MET A 121 7.05 20.64 0.81
C MET A 121 7.30 20.38 2.30
N VAL A 122 8.57 20.24 2.72
CA VAL A 122 8.91 20.07 4.16
C VAL A 122 8.52 21.29 4.98
N LYS A 123 8.85 22.50 4.52
CA LYS A 123 8.46 23.73 5.24
C LYS A 123 6.95 23.87 5.38
N GLU A 124 6.18 23.49 4.36
CA GLU A 124 4.71 23.44 4.46
C GLU A 124 4.24 22.41 5.48
N ILE A 125 4.85 21.22 5.51
CA ILE A 125 4.54 20.15 6.46
C ILE A 125 4.91 20.55 7.90
N GLU A 126 6.06 21.19 8.13
CA GLU A 126 6.46 21.66 9.47
C GLU A 126 5.58 22.81 9.97
N ALA A 127 5.24 23.76 9.07
CA ALA A 127 4.48 24.95 9.43
C ALA A 127 2.99 24.67 9.65
N THR A 128 2.40 23.74 8.90
CA THR A 128 0.95 23.51 8.90
C THR A 128 0.53 22.06 9.15
N GLY A 129 1.47 21.13 9.31
CA GLY A 129 1.21 19.70 9.45
C GLY A 129 0.71 19.04 8.16
N PHE A 130 0.59 19.78 7.06
CA PHE A 130 -0.06 19.32 5.84
C PHE A 130 0.54 19.98 4.59
N SER A 131 1.01 19.18 3.64
CA SER A 131 1.26 19.66 2.27
C SER A 131 0.33 18.95 1.30
N ALA A 132 -0.46 19.73 0.58
CA ALA A 132 -1.41 19.23 -0.41
C ALA A 132 -0.67 18.53 -1.57
N LEU A 133 0.49 19.06 -1.98
CA LEU A 133 1.33 18.47 -3.03
C LEU A 133 1.87 17.11 -2.63
N TYR A 134 2.43 17.00 -1.43
CA TYR A 134 2.92 15.74 -0.88
C TYR A 134 1.80 14.70 -0.78
N THR A 135 0.64 15.11 -0.25
CA THR A 135 -0.52 14.24 -0.08
C THR A 135 -1.03 13.68 -1.41
N VAL A 136 -1.13 14.52 -2.44
CA VAL A 136 -1.56 14.07 -3.77
C VAL A 136 -0.53 13.11 -4.37
N MET A 137 0.76 13.42 -4.26
CA MET A 137 1.82 12.60 -4.86
C MET A 137 1.90 11.20 -4.22
N ILE A 138 1.83 11.12 -2.88
CA ILE A 138 1.91 9.85 -2.16
C ILE A 138 0.64 9.02 -2.36
N THR A 139 -0.53 9.67 -2.41
CA THR A 139 -1.81 8.98 -2.65
C THR A 139 -1.85 8.37 -4.04
N ILE A 140 -1.42 9.10 -5.06
CA ILE A 140 -1.34 8.58 -6.43
C ILE A 140 -0.34 7.42 -6.51
N SER A 141 0.85 7.58 -5.91
CA SER A 141 1.86 6.51 -5.91
C SER A 141 1.36 5.24 -5.23
N ASN A 142 0.81 5.36 -4.02
CA ASN A 142 0.26 4.23 -3.28
C ASN A 142 -0.89 3.56 -4.03
N PHE A 143 -1.75 4.34 -4.71
CA PHE A 143 -2.86 3.81 -5.49
C PHE A 143 -2.38 2.85 -6.59
N PHE A 144 -1.39 3.26 -7.40
CA PHE A 144 -0.87 2.42 -8.47
C PHE A 144 -0.13 1.20 -7.92
N ILE A 145 0.74 1.41 -6.95
CA ILE A 145 1.56 0.35 -6.35
C ILE A 145 0.66 -0.71 -5.72
N PHE A 146 -0.26 -0.31 -4.84
CA PHE A 146 -1.07 -1.24 -4.05
C PHE A 146 -2.08 -1.97 -4.93
N SER A 147 -2.56 -1.34 -6.02
CA SER A 147 -3.42 -2.00 -7.00
C SER A 147 -2.67 -3.11 -7.75
N ILE A 148 -1.45 -2.84 -8.23
CA ILE A 148 -0.63 -3.83 -8.93
C ILE A 148 -0.27 -5.00 -8.01
N PHE A 149 0.26 -4.70 -6.82
CA PHE A 149 0.65 -5.73 -5.86
C PHE A 149 -0.55 -6.46 -5.24
N GLY A 150 -1.70 -5.80 -5.10
CA GLY A 150 -2.96 -6.43 -4.70
C GLY A 150 -3.43 -7.45 -5.73
N MET A 151 -3.37 -7.12 -7.02
CA MET A 151 -3.67 -8.08 -8.10
C MET A 151 -2.69 -9.26 -8.10
N LEU A 152 -1.39 -9.01 -7.94
CA LEU A 152 -0.38 -10.07 -7.87
C LEU A 152 -0.61 -11.00 -6.67
N GLY A 153 -0.93 -10.45 -5.50
CA GLY A 153 -1.30 -11.23 -4.31
C GLY A 153 -2.56 -12.05 -4.51
N GLY A 154 -3.54 -11.49 -5.22
CA GLY A 154 -4.77 -12.21 -5.60
C GLY A 154 -4.49 -13.41 -6.53
N LEU A 155 -3.64 -13.22 -7.54
CA LEU A 155 -3.19 -14.28 -8.44
C LEU A 155 -2.38 -15.36 -7.71
N LEU A 156 -1.47 -14.96 -6.82
CA LEU A 156 -0.72 -15.89 -5.97
C LEU A 156 -1.66 -16.70 -5.07
N GLY A 157 -2.66 -16.06 -4.46
CA GLY A 157 -3.73 -16.72 -3.70
C GLY A 157 -4.45 -17.78 -4.52
N MET A 158 -4.88 -17.43 -5.73
CA MET A 158 -5.51 -18.37 -6.66
C MET A 158 -4.60 -19.56 -6.98
N ALA A 159 -3.33 -19.31 -7.34
CA ALA A 159 -2.41 -20.37 -7.76
C ALA A 159 -2.16 -21.39 -6.63
N VAL A 160 -1.96 -20.91 -5.40
CA VAL A 160 -1.72 -21.77 -4.23
C VAL A 160 -2.99 -22.54 -3.83
N LEU A 161 -4.15 -21.87 -3.77
CA LEU A 161 -5.42 -22.50 -3.39
C LEU A 161 -5.90 -23.50 -4.45
N ASN A 162 -5.82 -23.17 -5.73
CA ASN A 162 -6.18 -24.11 -6.81
C ASN A 162 -5.21 -25.31 -6.86
N LYS A 163 -3.92 -25.12 -6.54
CA LYS A 163 -2.98 -26.24 -6.41
C LYS A 163 -3.35 -27.17 -5.24
N ARG A 164 -3.79 -26.60 -4.11
CA ARG A 164 -4.18 -27.35 -2.91
C ARG A 164 -5.49 -28.13 -3.08
N ASN A 165 -6.43 -27.61 -3.89
CA ASN A 165 -7.73 -28.23 -4.13
C ASN A 165 -7.80 -29.02 -5.44
N ARG A 166 -6.68 -29.20 -6.15
CA ARG A 166 -6.60 -30.20 -7.21
C ARG A 166 -6.84 -31.57 -6.58
N PRO A 167 -7.83 -32.37 -7.04
CA PRO A 167 -7.84 -33.78 -6.71
C PRO A 167 -6.49 -34.34 -7.13
N GLN A 168 -5.79 -34.96 -6.18
CA GLN A 168 -4.58 -35.70 -6.50
C GLN A 168 -5.03 -36.83 -7.44
N VAL A 169 -4.65 -36.72 -8.70
CA VAL A 169 -4.69 -37.82 -9.67
C VAL A 169 -3.34 -38.53 -9.60
#